data_AF-A0A1D1Z0C3-F1
#
_entry.id   AF-A0A1D1Z0C3-F1
#
_cell.length_a   1.000
_cell.length_b   1.000
_cell.length_c   1.000
_cell.angle_alpha   90.00
_cell.angle_beta   90.00
_cell.angle_gamma   90.00
#
_symmetry.space_group_name_H-M   'P 1'
#
loop_
_entity.id
_entity.type
_entity.pdbx_description
1 polymer ?
#
loop_
_entity_poly.entity_id
_entity_poly.type
_entity_poly.pdbx_seq_one_letter_code
_entity_poly.pdbx_strand_id
1 'polypeptide(L)'
;MAEAARYWRWVAAALLVRLALISFPGGSLRLSTRPEVATPLTSVHRLAEGYWLKKSSVSPYSGSMYHGSPLLLAIVGPLTVKRTEGQLDDLFYGLILIIADFTTAMLLRVTGQNLQLAYTRFLKSKDLSILLETSRNVDAGEVASLIFLWNPFGILSCVGLSTSPIENLMVVLSLYGACSSLAPLSAFGWVIATHLSLYPAILIVPVILLLGYGPDAPPKKLFLLKSLKPTGGNPLGHSHDQFSAVDNQSELQVCRFSWRPVLSFILWASIWSFYALALSSISLKNFGGLSEMFKNTFVLLGFLTYCRREEDDLVIF
;
A
#
# COMPACT_ATOMS: atom_id res chain seq x y z
N MET A 1 29.64 1.15 -10.92
CA MET A 1 29.63 2.40 -10.12
C MET A 1 28.90 3.56 -10.80
N ALA A 2 29.12 3.81 -12.10
CA ALA A 2 28.44 4.91 -12.82
C ALA A 2 26.90 4.80 -12.85
N GLU A 3 26.36 3.58 -12.95
CA GLU A 3 24.90 3.37 -13.00
C GLU A 3 24.22 3.59 -11.65
N ALA A 4 24.81 3.10 -10.56
CA ALA A 4 24.34 3.38 -9.20
C ALA A 4 24.38 4.90 -8.91
N ALA A 5 25.44 5.59 -9.33
CA ALA A 5 25.53 7.05 -9.22
C ALA A 5 24.48 7.78 -10.08
N ARG A 6 24.06 7.20 -11.21
CA ARG A 6 22.96 7.74 -12.03
C ARG A 6 21.62 7.59 -11.31
N TYR A 7 21.31 6.42 -10.75
CA TYR A 7 20.09 6.19 -9.97
C TYR A 7 19.94 7.20 -8.82
N TRP A 8 20.97 7.33 -7.97
CA TRP A 8 20.92 8.23 -6.82
C TRP A 8 20.79 9.71 -7.22
N ARG A 9 21.36 10.12 -8.36
CA ARG A 9 21.13 11.47 -8.90
C ARG A 9 19.66 11.73 -9.25
N TRP A 10 18.98 10.76 -9.87
CA TRP A 10 17.55 10.90 -10.18
C TRP A 10 16.67 10.90 -8.93
N VAL A 11 17.01 10.08 -7.93
CA VAL A 11 16.32 10.09 -6.63
C VAL A 11 16.52 11.45 -5.95
N ALA A 12 17.76 11.93 -5.85
CA ALA A 12 18.07 13.22 -5.25
C ALA A 12 17.35 14.37 -5.97
N ALA A 13 17.32 14.36 -7.30
CA ALA A 13 16.58 15.34 -8.09
C ALA A 13 15.07 15.33 -7.76
N ALA A 14 14.43 14.15 -7.67
CA ALA A 14 13.01 14.05 -7.32
C ALA A 14 12.70 14.57 -5.90
N LEU A 15 13.60 14.35 -4.94
CA LEU A 15 13.47 14.87 -3.57
C LEU A 15 13.70 16.39 -3.53
N LEU A 16 14.69 16.89 -4.26
CA LEU A 16 14.97 18.33 -4.36
C LEU A 16 13.80 19.08 -5.01
N VAL A 17 13.17 18.52 -6.03
CA VAL A 17 11.97 19.10 -6.64
C VAL A 17 10.85 19.22 -5.61
N ARG A 18 10.56 18.17 -4.83
CA ARG A 18 9.56 18.23 -3.74
C ARG A 18 9.91 19.29 -2.71
N LEU A 19 11.17 19.32 -2.25
CA LEU A 19 11.63 20.27 -1.25
C LEU A 19 11.54 21.73 -1.75
N ALA A 20 11.93 21.97 -3.00
CA ALA A 20 11.85 23.29 -3.62
C ALA A 20 10.40 23.76 -3.76
N LEU A 21 9.48 22.87 -4.18
CA LEU A 21 8.07 23.19 -4.33
C LEU A 21 7.36 23.46 -2.98
N ILE A 22 7.71 22.70 -1.93
CA ILE A 22 7.18 22.92 -0.58
C ILE A 22 7.71 24.22 0.02
N SER A 23 8.97 24.55 -0.27
CA SER A 23 9.61 25.79 0.20
C SER A 23 9.10 27.04 -0.54
N PHE A 24 8.39 26.88 -1.66
CA PHE A 24 7.84 27.99 -2.43
C PHE A 24 6.66 28.65 -1.68
N PRO A 25 6.78 29.94 -1.31
CA PRO A 25 5.75 30.62 -0.51
C PRO A 25 4.39 30.64 -1.22
N GLY A 26 3.34 30.13 -0.54
CA GLY A 26 1.95 30.17 -1.03
C GLY A 26 1.56 29.08 -2.04
N GLY A 27 2.49 28.23 -2.48
CA GLY A 27 2.20 27.10 -3.37
C GLY A 27 1.40 25.99 -2.69
N SER A 28 1.81 25.59 -1.48
CA SER A 28 1.14 24.57 -0.66
C SER A 28 -0.30 24.97 -0.31
N LEU A 29 -0.50 26.24 0.05
CA LEU A 29 -1.79 26.76 0.51
C LEU A 29 -2.87 26.74 -0.59
N ARG A 30 -2.50 27.07 -1.84
CA ARG A 30 -3.44 27.09 -2.99
C ARG A 30 -3.78 25.70 -3.50
N LEU A 31 -2.90 24.72 -3.30
CA LEU A 31 -3.08 23.34 -3.73
C LEU A 31 -3.78 22.49 -2.67
N SER A 32 -3.56 22.76 -1.38
CA SER A 32 -4.20 22.01 -0.29
C SER A 32 -5.71 22.24 -0.19
N THR A 33 -6.22 23.35 -0.74
CA THR A 33 -7.66 23.63 -0.83
C THR A 33 -8.34 22.98 -2.04
N ARG A 34 -7.56 22.39 -2.95
CA ARG A 34 -8.06 21.81 -4.20
C ARG A 34 -8.46 20.35 -3.96
N PRO A 35 -9.73 19.97 -4.22
CA PRO A 35 -10.20 18.60 -3.97
C PRO A 35 -9.49 17.56 -4.85
N GLU A 36 -8.86 17.99 -5.95
CA GLU A 36 -8.06 17.14 -6.83
C GLU A 36 -6.75 16.67 -6.17
N VAL A 37 -6.27 17.38 -5.15
CA VAL A 37 -4.98 17.12 -4.48
C VAL A 37 -5.18 16.65 -3.04
N ALA A 38 -6.13 17.26 -2.34
CA ALA A 38 -6.45 16.96 -0.95
C ALA A 38 -7.93 16.58 -0.84
N THR A 39 -8.18 15.29 -0.75
CA THR A 39 -9.55 14.75 -0.63
C THR A 39 -10.07 14.92 0.81
N PRO A 40 -11.39 14.77 1.05
CA PRO A 40 -11.97 14.82 2.39
C PRO A 40 -11.29 13.93 3.44
N LEU A 41 -10.72 12.80 3.01
CA LEU A 41 -10.02 11.85 3.88
C LEU A 41 -8.52 12.16 4.04
N THR A 42 -7.90 12.78 3.05
CA THR A 42 -6.44 12.97 3.00
C THR A 42 -5.98 14.40 3.29
N SER A 43 -6.92 15.35 3.41
CA SER A 43 -6.63 16.76 3.64
C SER A 43 -6.17 17.02 5.08
N VAL A 44 -4.99 17.64 5.20
CA VAL A 44 -4.44 18.03 6.49
C VAL A 44 -5.15 19.22 7.11
N HIS A 45 -5.78 20.10 6.33
CA HIS A 45 -6.60 21.19 6.89
C HIS A 45 -7.82 20.64 7.62
N ARG A 46 -8.51 19.67 7.02
CA ARG A 46 -9.65 18.97 7.65
C ARG A 46 -9.23 18.20 8.89
N LEU A 47 -8.06 17.57 8.85
CA LEU A 47 -7.45 16.91 10.01
C LEU A 47 -7.12 17.90 11.14
N ALA A 48 -6.55 19.06 10.81
CA ALA A 48 -6.23 20.12 11.76
C ALA A 48 -7.48 20.65 12.46
N GLU A 49 -8.56 20.82 11.69
CA GLU A 49 -9.84 21.27 12.22
C GLU A 49 -10.52 20.22 13.11
N GLY A 50 -10.54 18.95 12.69
CA GLY A 50 -11.03 17.86 13.53
C GLY A 50 -10.26 17.80 14.86
N TYR A 51 -8.95 18.08 14.85
CA TYR A 51 -8.14 18.09 16.05
C TYR A 51 -8.37 19.37 16.90
N TRP A 52 -8.64 20.50 16.26
CA TRP A 52 -9.04 21.72 16.95
C TRP A 52 -10.38 21.55 17.67
N LEU A 53 -11.38 20.93 17.03
CA LEU A 53 -12.65 20.56 17.68
C LEU A 53 -12.42 19.67 18.90
N LYS A 54 -11.54 18.67 18.77
CA LYS A 54 -11.13 17.81 19.88
C LYS A 54 -10.60 18.60 21.07
N LYS A 55 -9.75 19.61 20.82
CA LYS A 55 -9.19 20.49 21.85
C LYS A 55 -10.26 21.35 22.53
N SER A 56 -11.26 21.78 21.77
CA SER A 56 -12.40 22.57 22.25
C SER A 56 -13.45 21.74 22.99
N SER A 57 -13.13 20.49 23.36
CA SER A 57 -14.05 19.53 23.98
C SER A 57 -15.30 19.20 23.14
N VAL A 58 -15.22 19.34 21.82
CA VAL A 58 -16.26 18.95 20.87
C VAL A 58 -15.81 17.69 20.14
N SER A 59 -16.75 16.81 19.76
CA SER A 59 -16.37 15.63 18.98
C SER A 59 -15.78 16.03 17.63
N PRO A 60 -14.63 15.45 17.23
CA PRO A 60 -14.01 15.70 15.92
C PRO A 60 -14.93 15.41 14.74
N TYR A 61 -15.91 14.53 14.95
CA TYR A 61 -16.87 14.07 13.94
C TYR A 61 -18.22 14.78 14.01
N SER A 62 -18.38 15.76 14.91
CA SER A 62 -19.61 16.57 15.00
C SER A 62 -19.77 17.53 13.82
N GLY A 63 -18.68 17.85 13.12
CA GLY A 63 -18.71 18.63 11.87
C GLY A 63 -18.58 17.74 10.64
N SER A 64 -19.00 18.24 9.47
CA SER A 64 -18.87 17.57 8.16
C SER A 64 -17.45 17.59 7.59
N MET A 65 -16.47 17.94 8.41
CA MET A 65 -15.14 18.32 7.95
C MET A 65 -14.13 17.20 8.12
N TYR A 66 -14.18 16.45 9.22
CA TYR A 66 -13.29 15.32 9.46
C TYR A 66 -14.04 13.98 9.44
N HIS A 67 -13.63 13.10 8.52
CA HIS A 67 -14.13 11.73 8.39
C HIS A 67 -12.97 10.71 8.34
N GLY A 68 -11.80 11.08 8.86
CA GLY A 68 -10.60 10.23 8.83
C GLY A 68 -10.42 9.38 10.09
N SER A 69 -9.34 8.61 10.13
CA SER A 69 -9.01 7.75 11.26
C SER A 69 -8.76 8.51 12.56
N PRO A 70 -9.32 8.11 13.72
CA PRO A 70 -8.99 8.74 15.01
C PRO A 70 -7.53 8.54 15.42
N LEU A 71 -6.88 7.49 14.92
CA LEU A 71 -5.47 7.21 15.18
C LEU A 71 -4.59 8.21 14.42
N LEU A 72 -4.93 8.47 13.15
CA LEU A 72 -4.29 9.54 12.37
C LEU A 72 -4.50 10.91 13.04
N LEU A 73 -5.70 11.18 13.53
CA LEU A 73 -6.01 12.40 14.29
C LEU A 73 -5.18 12.52 15.58
N ALA A 74 -4.96 11.41 16.29
CA ALA A 74 -4.18 11.41 17.52
C ALA A 74 -2.67 11.63 17.29
N ILE A 75 -2.12 11.03 16.23
CA ILE A 75 -0.68 11.10 15.93
C ILE A 75 -0.34 12.39 15.20
N VAL A 76 -1.10 12.72 14.15
CA VAL A 76 -0.78 13.83 13.24
C VAL A 76 -1.47 15.13 13.67
N GLY A 77 -2.65 15.07 14.29
CA GLY A 77 -3.38 16.25 14.77
C GLY A 77 -2.57 17.22 15.66
N PRO A 78 -1.76 16.75 16.63
CA PRO A 78 -0.89 17.62 17.42
C PRO A 78 0.14 18.38 16.59
N LEU A 79 0.63 17.78 15.50
CA LEU A 79 1.58 18.40 14.57
C LEU A 79 0.88 19.47 13.72
N THR A 80 -0.43 19.33 13.47
CA THR A 80 -1.19 20.23 12.60
C THR A 80 -1.73 21.47 13.29
N VAL A 81 -1.83 21.52 14.63
CA VAL A 81 -2.34 22.72 15.32
C VAL A 81 -1.25 23.73 15.68
N LYS A 82 0.01 23.29 15.82
CA LYS A 82 1.14 24.24 15.89
C LYS A 82 1.27 25.09 14.62
N ARG A 83 0.84 24.51 13.49
CA ARG A 83 0.76 25.10 12.14
C ARG A 83 0.09 26.48 12.04
N THR A 84 -0.79 26.83 12.97
CA THR A 84 -1.60 28.06 12.88
C THR A 84 -0.75 29.34 12.95
N GLU A 85 0.55 29.27 13.26
CA GLU A 85 1.41 30.45 13.44
C GLU A 85 2.60 30.59 12.46
N GLY A 86 2.84 29.71 11.46
CA GLY A 86 3.91 30.02 10.49
C GLY A 86 4.28 29.03 9.37
N GLN A 87 5.07 29.54 8.42
CA GLN A 87 5.61 28.85 7.23
C GLN A 87 6.61 27.71 7.57
N LEU A 88 7.18 27.70 8.78
CA LEU A 88 8.16 26.69 9.21
C LEU A 88 7.52 25.34 9.56
N ASP A 89 6.27 25.33 10.01
CA ASP A 89 5.56 24.09 10.36
C ASP A 89 5.10 23.31 9.11
N ASP A 90 4.78 24.04 8.03
CA ASP A 90 4.48 23.45 6.71
C ASP A 90 5.71 22.72 6.14
N LEU A 91 6.90 23.29 6.35
CA LEU A 91 8.16 22.65 5.94
C LEU A 91 8.43 21.38 6.76
N PHE A 92 8.25 21.43 8.08
CA PHE A 92 8.48 20.25 8.94
C PHE A 92 7.56 19.09 8.59
N TYR A 93 6.26 19.36 8.42
CA TYR A 93 5.31 18.33 8.00
C TYR A 93 5.60 17.83 6.57
N GLY A 94 5.94 18.75 5.65
CA GLY A 94 6.39 18.41 4.30
C GLY A 94 7.62 17.49 4.29
N LEU A 95 8.57 17.68 5.20
CA LEU A 95 9.74 16.80 5.35
C LEU A 95 9.34 15.38 5.79
N ILE A 96 8.39 15.25 6.73
CA ILE A 96 7.85 13.94 7.14
C ILE A 96 7.24 13.23 5.92
N LEU A 97 6.47 13.94 5.09
CA LEU A 97 5.89 13.38 3.87
C LEU A 97 6.96 12.98 2.84
N ILE A 98 8.01 13.81 2.65
CA ILE A 98 9.14 13.47 1.77
C ILE A 98 9.85 12.19 2.25
N ILE A 99 10.06 12.06 3.57
CA ILE A 99 10.69 10.87 4.15
C ILE A 99 9.80 9.64 3.94
N ALA A 100 8.47 9.78 4.09
CA ALA A 100 7.53 8.70 3.82
C ALA A 100 7.55 8.27 2.34
N ASP A 101 7.53 9.22 1.41
CA ASP A 101 7.63 8.97 -0.04
C ASP A 101 8.96 8.29 -0.42
N PHE A 102 10.07 8.78 0.13
CA PHE A 102 11.39 8.20 -0.06
C PHE A 102 11.43 6.75 0.44
N THR A 103 10.92 6.50 1.65
CA THR A 103 10.87 5.16 2.24
C THR A 103 10.01 4.23 1.40
N THR A 104 8.87 4.72 0.89
CA THR A 104 7.98 3.98 -0.01
C THR A 104 8.72 3.58 -1.29
N ALA A 105 9.44 4.51 -1.90
CA ALA A 105 10.24 4.24 -3.10
C ALA A 105 11.35 3.20 -2.84
N MET A 106 12.03 3.28 -1.70
CA MET A 106 13.06 2.30 -1.34
C MET A 106 12.48 0.92 -1.07
N LEU A 107 11.34 0.82 -0.38
CA LEU A 107 10.63 -0.44 -0.18
C LEU A 107 10.18 -1.04 -1.52
N LEU A 108 9.70 -0.21 -2.45
CA LEU A 108 9.30 -0.66 -3.78
C LEU A 108 10.51 -1.19 -4.57
N ARG A 109 11.67 -0.54 -4.48
CA ARG A 109 12.92 -1.01 -5.08
C ARG A 109 13.32 -2.38 -4.54
N VAL A 110 13.37 -2.53 -3.21
CA VAL A 110 13.75 -3.81 -2.57
C VAL A 110 12.75 -4.90 -2.93
N THR A 111 11.45 -4.58 -2.95
CA THR A 111 10.39 -5.52 -3.36
C THR A 111 10.58 -5.97 -4.81
N GLY A 112 10.87 -5.05 -5.73
CA GLY A 112 11.13 -5.37 -7.13
C GLY A 112 12.39 -6.21 -7.33
N GLN A 113 13.46 -5.92 -6.60
CA GLN A 113 14.69 -6.72 -6.62
C GLN A 113 14.47 -8.13 -6.07
N ASN A 114 13.74 -8.26 -4.96
CA ASN A 114 13.38 -9.56 -4.39
C ASN A 114 12.56 -10.39 -5.39
N LEU A 115 11.61 -9.76 -6.09
CA LEU A 115 10.79 -10.41 -7.11
C LEU A 115 11.62 -10.80 -8.34
N GLN A 116 12.55 -9.96 -8.79
CA GLN A 116 13.44 -10.27 -9.91
C GLN A 116 14.40 -11.43 -9.57
N LEU A 117 14.89 -11.49 -8.32
CA LEU A 117 15.74 -12.59 -7.85
C LEU A 117 14.95 -13.91 -7.77
N ALA A 118 13.74 -13.88 -7.22
CA ALA A 118 12.80 -15.01 -7.21
C ALA A 118 12.57 -15.53 -8.64
N TYR A 119 12.20 -14.63 -9.55
CA TYR A 119 12.00 -14.94 -10.96
C TYR A 119 13.24 -15.54 -11.65
N THR A 120 14.42 -14.98 -11.39
CA THR A 120 15.69 -15.45 -11.99
C THR A 120 16.05 -16.86 -11.48
N ARG A 121 15.85 -17.12 -10.18
CA ARG A 121 16.05 -18.46 -9.58
C ARG A 121 15.11 -19.49 -10.21
N PHE A 122 13.85 -19.11 -10.38
CA PHE A 122 12.86 -19.95 -11.06
C PHE A 122 13.28 -20.27 -12.49
N LEU A 123 13.69 -19.28 -13.29
CA LEU A 123 14.15 -19.49 -14.67
C LEU A 123 15.39 -20.38 -14.75
N LYS A 124 16.36 -20.18 -13.84
CA LYS A 124 17.57 -21.01 -13.75
C LYS A 124 17.24 -22.47 -13.43
N SER A 125 16.24 -22.73 -12.59
CA SER A 125 15.80 -24.08 -12.25
C SER A 125 15.17 -24.85 -13.43
N LYS A 126 14.76 -24.14 -14.48
CA LYS A 126 14.08 -24.69 -15.67
C LYS A 126 14.94 -24.65 -16.93
N ASP A 127 16.25 -24.43 -16.82
CA ASP A 127 17.23 -24.33 -17.91
C ASP A 127 16.84 -23.33 -19.02
N LEU A 128 16.12 -22.26 -18.67
CA LEU A 128 15.64 -21.25 -19.62
C LEU A 128 16.56 -20.01 -19.62
N SER A 129 17.86 -20.24 -19.82
CA SER A 129 18.91 -19.20 -19.78
C SER A 129 18.77 -18.14 -20.88
N ILE A 130 18.17 -18.48 -22.02
CA ILE A 130 17.97 -17.56 -23.17
C ILE A 130 17.07 -16.35 -22.80
N LEU A 131 16.06 -16.54 -21.93
CA LEU A 131 15.21 -15.44 -21.45
C LEU A 131 15.89 -14.59 -20.36
N LEU A 132 16.91 -15.16 -19.70
CA LEU A 132 17.69 -14.49 -18.67
C LEU A 132 18.60 -13.41 -19.31
N GLU A 133 19.19 -13.68 -20.47
CA GLU A 133 19.98 -12.69 -21.22
C GLU A 133 19.14 -11.50 -21.68
N THR A 134 17.89 -11.73 -22.09
CA THR A 134 17.00 -10.65 -22.55
C THR A 134 16.51 -9.78 -21.38
N SER A 135 16.30 -10.36 -20.19
CA SER A 135 15.81 -9.64 -19.01
C SER A 135 16.88 -8.90 -18.21
N ARG A 136 18.17 -9.16 -18.48
CA ARG A 136 19.29 -8.59 -17.72
C ARG A 136 19.53 -7.08 -17.95
N ASN A 137 18.91 -6.49 -18.97
CA ASN A 137 19.20 -5.11 -19.37
C ASN A 137 18.58 -4.02 -18.47
N VAL A 138 17.63 -4.34 -17.58
CA VAL A 138 16.99 -3.34 -16.70
C VAL A 138 16.67 -3.94 -15.33
N ASP A 139 17.14 -3.30 -14.24
CA ASP A 139 16.70 -3.62 -12.88
C ASP A 139 15.27 -3.10 -12.68
N ALA A 140 14.31 -4.03 -12.60
CA ALA A 140 12.90 -3.70 -12.49
C ALA A 140 12.57 -2.94 -11.20
N GLY A 141 13.31 -3.21 -10.12
CA GLY A 141 13.14 -2.52 -8.85
C GLY A 141 13.56 -1.05 -8.91
N GLU A 142 14.68 -0.75 -9.57
CA GLU A 142 15.14 0.64 -9.76
C GLU A 142 14.19 1.45 -10.64
N VAL A 143 13.66 0.83 -11.71
CA VAL A 143 12.70 1.51 -12.58
C VAL A 143 11.39 1.77 -11.84
N ALA A 144 10.86 0.80 -11.09
CA ALA A 144 9.63 0.97 -10.34
C ALA A 144 9.74 2.10 -9.29
N SER A 145 10.85 2.18 -8.56
CA SER A 145 11.05 3.24 -7.57
C SER A 145 11.21 4.62 -8.20
N LEU A 146 11.88 4.73 -9.35
CA LEU A 146 12.00 5.99 -10.09
C LEU A 146 10.67 6.45 -10.66
N ILE A 147 9.88 5.56 -11.25
CA ILE A 147 8.54 5.89 -11.75
C ILE A 147 7.66 6.41 -10.61
N PHE A 148 7.71 5.76 -9.44
CA PHE A 148 6.98 6.23 -8.26
C PHE A 148 7.44 7.63 -7.81
N LEU A 149 8.75 7.86 -7.69
CA LEU A 149 9.28 9.16 -7.24
C LEU A 149 8.99 10.30 -8.23
N TRP A 150 8.99 10.03 -9.52
CA TRP A 150 8.69 11.02 -10.55
C TRP A 150 7.21 11.10 -10.91
N ASN A 151 6.35 10.39 -10.18
CA ASN A 151 4.90 10.49 -10.36
C ASN A 151 4.44 11.94 -10.05
N PRO A 152 3.88 12.66 -11.04
CA PRO A 152 3.41 14.04 -10.85
C PRO A 152 2.34 14.12 -9.76
N PHE A 153 1.47 13.10 -9.65
CA PHE A 153 0.46 13.06 -8.61
C PHE A 153 1.09 12.90 -7.22
N GLY A 154 2.10 12.04 -7.05
CA GLY A 154 2.81 11.88 -5.78
C GLY A 154 3.50 13.17 -5.33
N ILE A 155 4.17 13.85 -6.26
CA ILE A 155 4.77 15.17 -6.01
C ILE A 155 3.70 16.17 -5.57
N LEU A 156 2.57 16.21 -6.28
CA LEU A 156 1.48 17.13 -5.99
C LEU A 156 0.83 16.84 -4.63
N SER A 157 0.64 15.57 -4.27
CA SER A 157 0.12 15.13 -2.97
C SER A 157 1.04 15.52 -1.81
N CYS A 158 2.37 15.50 -1.99
CA CYS A 158 3.31 16.01 -0.99
C CYS A 158 3.23 17.54 -0.85
N VAL A 159 3.17 18.27 -1.97
CA VAL A 159 3.11 19.75 -1.98
C VAL A 159 1.78 20.26 -1.43
N GLY A 160 0.68 19.57 -1.73
CA GLY A 160 -0.65 19.83 -1.17
C GLY A 160 -0.80 19.42 0.29
N LEU A 161 0.28 18.94 0.93
CA LEU A 161 0.32 18.49 2.33
C LEU A 161 -0.82 17.52 2.63
N SER A 162 -0.97 16.50 1.79
CA SER A 162 -1.93 15.41 1.99
C SER A 162 -1.32 14.27 2.80
N THR A 163 -2.14 13.46 3.46
CA THR A 163 -1.69 12.26 4.19
C THR A 163 -1.42 11.06 3.28
N SER A 164 -1.65 11.21 1.96
CA SER A 164 -1.51 10.12 0.98
C SER A 164 -0.13 9.43 0.98
N PRO A 165 1.02 10.12 1.11
CA PRO A 165 2.32 9.46 1.22
C PRO A 165 2.42 8.46 2.39
N ILE A 166 1.75 8.74 3.51
CA ILE A 166 1.73 7.85 4.68
C ILE A 166 0.89 6.61 4.39
N GLU A 167 -0.25 6.77 3.73
CA GLU A 167 -1.10 5.65 3.30
C GLU A 167 -0.39 4.74 2.31
N ASN A 168 0.24 5.34 1.29
CA ASN A 168 1.03 4.63 0.28
C ASN A 168 2.18 3.84 0.92
N LEU A 169 2.86 4.43 1.92
CA LEU A 169 3.90 3.75 2.68
C LEU A 169 3.37 2.49 3.37
N MET A 170 2.23 2.57 4.05
CA MET A 170 1.64 1.44 4.77
C MET A 170 1.18 0.32 3.81
N VAL A 171 0.62 0.70 2.66
CA VAL A 171 0.26 -0.24 1.58
C VAL A 171 1.50 -0.96 1.05
N VAL A 172 2.55 -0.23 0.69
CA VAL A 172 3.78 -0.85 0.17
C VAL A 172 4.50 -1.67 1.23
N LEU A 173 4.45 -1.26 2.51
CA LEU A 173 4.97 -2.05 3.63
C LEU A 173 4.24 -3.39 3.75
N SER A 174 2.92 -3.40 3.56
CA SER A 174 2.12 -4.62 3.56
C SER A 174 2.56 -5.60 2.45
N LEU A 175 2.83 -5.06 1.25
CA LEU A 175 3.28 -5.82 0.08
C LEU A 175 4.71 -6.33 0.25
N TYR A 176 5.60 -5.48 0.78
CA TYR A 176 6.98 -5.86 1.08
C TYR A 176 7.05 -7.01 2.10
N GLY A 177 6.27 -6.91 3.18
CA GLY A 177 6.14 -7.98 4.17
C GLY A 177 5.63 -9.28 3.54
N ALA A 178 4.67 -9.17 2.61
CA ALA A 178 4.13 -10.31 1.88
C ALA A 178 5.16 -10.98 0.96
N CYS A 179 5.88 -10.20 0.15
CA CYS A 179 6.96 -10.70 -0.70
C CYS A 179 8.10 -11.35 0.11
N SER A 180 8.41 -10.80 1.29
CA SER A 180 9.47 -11.28 2.16
C SER A 180 9.03 -12.44 3.07
N SER A 181 7.77 -12.90 2.97
CA SER A 181 7.15 -13.90 3.85
C SER A 181 7.09 -13.52 5.35
N LEU A 182 7.25 -12.23 5.67
CA LEU A 182 7.10 -11.70 7.02
C LEU A 182 5.62 -11.33 7.29
N ALA A 183 4.86 -12.33 7.72
CA ALA A 183 3.45 -12.19 8.10
C ALA A 183 3.15 -11.03 9.09
N PRO A 184 3.89 -10.82 10.20
CA PRO A 184 3.58 -9.74 11.13
C PRO A 184 3.76 -8.34 10.53
N LEU A 185 4.78 -8.15 9.70
CA LEU A 185 5.05 -6.87 9.05
C LEU A 185 3.98 -6.57 7.98
N SER A 186 3.58 -7.59 7.22
CA SER A 186 2.52 -7.49 6.24
C SER A 186 1.17 -7.14 6.89
N ALA A 187 0.85 -7.83 7.99
CA ALA A 187 -0.37 -7.59 8.77
C ALA A 187 -0.41 -6.18 9.36
N PHE A 188 0.71 -5.71 9.93
CA PHE A 188 0.80 -4.35 10.47
C PHE A 188 0.53 -3.30 9.38
N GLY A 189 1.25 -3.37 8.25
CA GLY A 189 1.07 -2.43 7.14
C GLY A 189 -0.37 -2.43 6.60
N TRP A 190 -0.96 -3.62 6.43
CA TRP A 190 -2.34 -3.75 5.96
C TRP A 190 -3.36 -3.18 6.95
N VAL A 191 -3.29 -3.54 8.23
CA VAL A 191 -4.21 -3.04 9.27
C VAL A 191 -4.13 -1.52 9.41
N ILE A 192 -2.92 -0.95 9.45
CA ILE A 192 -2.77 0.49 9.54
C ILE A 192 -3.30 1.17 8.26
N ALA A 193 -3.00 0.63 7.08
CA ALA A 193 -3.53 1.16 5.83
C ALA A 193 -5.06 1.15 5.78
N THR A 194 -5.71 0.06 6.23
CA THR A 194 -7.19 -0.03 6.30
C THR A 194 -7.80 0.89 7.34
N HIS A 195 -7.06 1.19 8.41
CA HIS A 195 -7.49 2.17 9.40
C HIS A 195 -7.38 3.60 8.92
N LEU A 196 -6.41 3.94 8.06
CA LEU A 196 -6.26 5.29 7.49
C LEU A 196 -7.29 5.53 6.38
N SER A 197 -7.45 4.55 5.48
CA SER A 197 -8.37 4.57 4.36
C SER A 197 -9.00 3.20 4.18
N LEU A 198 -10.27 3.11 3.77
CA LEU A 198 -10.93 1.80 3.63
C LEU A 198 -10.55 1.05 2.36
N TYR A 199 -10.05 1.77 1.36
CA TYR A 199 -9.73 1.21 0.05
C TYR A 199 -8.70 0.05 0.10
N PRO A 200 -7.60 0.14 0.87
CA PRO A 200 -6.66 -0.97 1.07
C PRO A 200 -7.26 -2.25 1.67
N ALA A 201 -8.51 -2.27 2.15
CA ALA A 201 -9.13 -3.49 2.67
C ALA A 201 -9.21 -4.58 1.60
N ILE A 202 -9.43 -4.18 0.35
CA ILE A 202 -9.50 -5.10 -0.81
C ILE A 202 -8.14 -5.80 -1.05
N LEU A 203 -7.03 -5.20 -0.60
CA LEU A 203 -5.69 -5.79 -0.72
C LEU A 203 -5.48 -7.05 0.15
N ILE A 204 -6.44 -7.41 1.01
CA ILE A 204 -6.36 -8.67 1.75
C ILE A 204 -6.25 -9.88 0.81
N VAL A 205 -6.96 -9.86 -0.32
CA VAL A 205 -6.95 -10.95 -1.31
C VAL A 205 -5.55 -11.12 -1.93
N PRO A 206 -4.94 -10.09 -2.57
CA PRO A 206 -3.61 -10.24 -3.14
C PRO A 206 -2.54 -10.53 -2.07
N VAL A 207 -2.65 -9.99 -0.85
CA VAL A 207 -1.71 -10.30 0.24
C VAL A 207 -1.78 -11.77 0.64
N ILE A 208 -2.97 -12.33 0.85
CA ILE A 208 -3.13 -13.76 1.18
C ILE A 208 -2.59 -14.65 0.06
N LEU A 209 -2.89 -14.32 -1.20
CA LEU A 209 -2.38 -15.08 -2.35
C LEU A 209 -0.85 -15.06 -2.40
N LEU A 210 -0.24 -13.89 -2.16
CA LEU A 210 1.20 -13.72 -2.19
C LEU A 210 1.90 -14.45 -1.02
N LEU A 211 1.32 -14.43 0.19
CA LEU A 211 1.83 -15.21 1.32
C LEU A 211 1.69 -16.72 1.11
N GLY A 212 0.57 -17.15 0.53
CA GLY A 212 0.25 -18.56 0.39
C GLY A 212 1.02 -19.24 -0.74
N TYR A 213 1.14 -18.58 -1.90
CA TYR A 213 1.87 -19.13 -3.05
C TYR A 213 3.35 -18.72 -3.08
N GLY A 214 3.72 -17.65 -2.38
CA GLY A 214 5.04 -17.03 -2.47
C GLY A 214 5.25 -16.22 -3.75
N PRO A 215 6.34 -15.44 -3.84
CA PRO A 215 6.68 -14.65 -5.02
C PRO A 215 7.10 -15.50 -6.24
N ASP A 216 7.34 -16.80 -6.03
CA ASP A 216 7.81 -17.76 -7.04
C ASP A 216 6.68 -18.46 -7.83
N ALA A 217 5.42 -18.06 -7.64
CA ALA A 217 4.29 -18.68 -8.32
C ALA A 217 4.35 -18.42 -9.85
N PRO A 218 4.29 -19.46 -10.70
CA PRO A 218 4.49 -19.27 -12.13
C PRO A 218 3.30 -18.53 -12.75
N PRO A 219 3.53 -17.45 -13.54
CA PRO A 219 2.46 -16.85 -14.31
C PRO A 219 2.01 -17.82 -15.41
N LYS A 220 0.68 -17.96 -15.58
CA LYS A 220 0.04 -18.80 -16.62
C LYS A 220 0.63 -18.61 -18.02
N LYS A 221 1.15 -17.41 -18.31
CA LYS A 221 1.75 -17.03 -19.60
C LYS A 221 3.06 -17.77 -19.93
N LEU A 222 3.82 -18.25 -18.94
CA LEU A 222 5.06 -19.01 -19.17
C LEU A 222 4.80 -20.46 -19.59
N PHE A 223 3.68 -21.05 -19.18
CA PHE A 223 3.27 -22.39 -19.63
C PHE A 223 2.98 -22.41 -21.13
N LEU A 224 2.35 -21.35 -21.64
CA LEU A 224 2.12 -21.15 -23.07
C LEU A 224 3.44 -21.06 -23.86
N LEU A 225 4.46 -20.40 -23.31
CA LEU A 225 5.76 -20.25 -23.96
C LEU A 225 6.57 -21.55 -23.99
N LYS A 226 6.44 -22.42 -22.98
CA LYS A 226 7.02 -23.78 -23.00
C LYS A 226 6.43 -24.63 -24.14
N SER A 227 5.15 -24.44 -24.44
CA SER A 227 4.46 -25.11 -25.57
C SER A 227 4.87 -24.56 -26.95
N LEU A 228 5.49 -23.39 -27.01
CA LEU A 228 5.88 -22.70 -28.25
C LEU A 228 7.35 -22.94 -28.64
N LYS A 229 8.12 -23.73 -27.89
CA LYS A 229 9.46 -24.13 -28.34
C LYS A 229 9.31 -24.94 -29.63
N PRO A 230 9.75 -24.43 -30.80
CA PRO A 230 9.75 -25.23 -32.00
C PRO A 230 10.81 -26.31 -31.80
N THR A 231 10.41 -27.56 -31.93
CA THR A 231 11.31 -28.68 -32.15
C THR A 231 12.08 -28.36 -33.44
N GLY A 232 13.26 -27.75 -33.31
CA GLY A 232 14.20 -27.58 -34.41
C GLY A 232 14.54 -28.95 -34.97
N GLY A 233 14.16 -29.19 -36.22
CA GLY A 233 14.05 -30.52 -36.80
C GLY A 233 15.36 -31.19 -37.18
N ASN A 234 15.25 -32.49 -37.43
CA ASN A 234 15.86 -33.18 -38.56
C ASN A 234 14.78 -34.13 -39.14
N PRO A 235 14.49 -34.13 -40.45
CA PRO A 235 13.64 -35.12 -41.06
C PRO A 235 14.52 -36.27 -41.57
N LEU A 236 14.47 -37.45 -40.94
CA LEU A 236 14.78 -38.74 -41.57
C LEU A 236 14.56 -39.89 -40.59
N GLY A 237 13.65 -40.79 -40.94
CA GLY A 237 13.77 -42.22 -40.63
C GLY A 237 12.92 -42.76 -39.48
N HIS A 238 11.86 -43.46 -39.89
CA HIS A 238 11.20 -44.59 -39.22
C HIS A 238 10.31 -44.37 -37.99
N SER A 239 9.02 -44.40 -38.30
CA SER A 239 7.95 -45.12 -37.61
C SER A 239 8.40 -46.13 -36.54
N HIS A 240 8.08 -45.83 -35.29
CA HIS A 240 7.45 -46.80 -34.41
C HIS A 240 6.50 -46.05 -33.48
N ASP A 241 5.22 -46.34 -33.65
CA ASP A 241 4.17 -46.01 -32.69
C ASP A 241 4.54 -46.60 -31.33
N GLN A 242 5.05 -45.75 -30.46
CA GLN A 242 4.93 -45.94 -29.02
C GLN A 242 4.45 -44.61 -28.46
N PHE A 243 3.13 -44.47 -28.45
CA PHE A 243 2.41 -43.61 -27.53
C PHE A 243 2.63 -44.17 -26.12
N SER A 244 3.88 -44.13 -25.66
CA SER A 244 4.23 -44.31 -24.26
C SER A 244 3.70 -43.06 -23.59
N ALA A 245 2.63 -43.25 -22.81
CA ALA A 245 2.11 -42.29 -21.88
C ALA A 245 3.26 -41.78 -20.98
N VAL A 246 3.98 -40.76 -21.44
CA VAL A 246 4.92 -40.00 -20.63
C VAL A 246 4.06 -39.06 -19.79
N ASP A 247 3.48 -39.69 -18.78
CA ASP A 247 3.26 -39.14 -17.46
C ASP A 247 2.67 -37.72 -17.42
N ASN A 248 1.35 -37.69 -17.65
CA ASN A 248 0.46 -36.58 -17.28
C ASN A 248 0.52 -36.24 -15.77
N GLN A 249 1.39 -36.83 -14.95
CA GLN A 249 1.61 -36.46 -13.55
C GLN A 249 2.45 -35.19 -13.37
N SER A 250 3.10 -34.66 -14.41
CA SER A 250 3.85 -33.40 -14.32
C SER A 250 3.01 -32.13 -14.56
N GLU A 251 1.69 -32.27 -14.79
CA GLU A 251 0.80 -31.16 -15.15
C GLU A 251 0.14 -30.43 -13.97
N LEU A 252 0.37 -30.84 -12.72
CA LEU A 252 -0.24 -30.17 -11.57
C LEU A 252 0.68 -30.09 -10.35
N GLN A 253 1.95 -29.69 -10.54
CA GLN A 253 2.68 -29.04 -9.44
C GLN A 253 2.12 -27.62 -9.24
N VAL A 254 0.84 -27.57 -8.82
CA VAL A 254 0.24 -26.40 -8.21
C VAL A 254 1.16 -26.05 -7.05
N CYS A 255 1.77 -24.86 -7.09
CA CYS A 255 2.49 -24.32 -5.94
C CYS A 255 1.61 -24.56 -4.71
N ARG A 256 2.04 -25.47 -3.83
CA ARG A 256 1.19 -25.94 -2.74
C ARG A 256 0.93 -24.74 -1.85
N PHE A 257 -0.32 -24.29 -1.81
CA PHE A 257 -0.70 -23.11 -1.02
C PHE A 257 -0.32 -23.35 0.44
N SER A 258 0.60 -22.53 0.94
CA SER A 258 1.10 -22.62 2.30
C SER A 258 0.16 -21.89 3.24
N TRP A 259 -0.63 -22.64 3.99
CA TRP A 259 -1.55 -22.06 5.00
C TRP A 259 -0.82 -21.51 6.23
N ARG A 260 0.40 -21.97 6.52
CA ARG A 260 1.16 -21.54 7.71
C ARG A 260 1.39 -20.01 7.78
N PRO A 261 1.98 -19.34 6.77
CA PRO A 261 2.16 -17.90 6.79
C PRO A 261 0.82 -17.15 6.77
N VAL A 262 -0.20 -17.68 6.08
CA VAL A 262 -1.54 -17.08 6.00
C VAL A 262 -2.24 -17.08 7.36
N LEU A 263 -2.19 -18.21 8.09
CA LEU A 263 -2.74 -18.28 9.45
C LEU A 263 -1.98 -17.34 10.40
N SER A 264 -0.65 -17.27 10.29
CA SER A 264 0.14 -16.30 11.06
C SER A 264 -0.27 -14.86 10.75
N PHE A 265 -0.50 -14.53 9.48
CA PHE A 265 -0.97 -13.21 9.06
C PHE A 265 -2.34 -12.88 9.64
N ILE A 266 -3.30 -13.81 9.59
CA ILE A 266 -4.65 -13.61 10.15
C ILE A 266 -4.57 -13.37 11.67
N LEU A 267 -3.75 -14.14 12.39
CA LEU A 267 -3.54 -13.95 13.83
C LEU A 267 -2.94 -12.58 14.14
N TRP A 268 -1.87 -12.19 13.45
CA TRP A 268 -1.26 -10.88 13.63
C TRP A 268 -2.19 -9.73 13.23
N ALA A 269 -2.94 -9.88 12.15
CA ALA A 269 -3.92 -8.89 11.70
C ALA A 269 -5.02 -8.68 12.77
N SER A 270 -5.49 -9.77 13.40
CA SER A 270 -6.44 -9.68 14.52
C SER A 270 -5.86 -8.93 15.72
N ILE A 271 -4.62 -9.25 16.12
CA ILE A 271 -3.92 -8.57 17.22
C ILE A 271 -3.77 -7.08 16.93
N TRP A 272 -3.27 -6.73 15.74
CA TRP A 272 -3.08 -5.33 15.35
C TRP A 272 -4.39 -4.56 15.22
N SER A 273 -5.44 -5.19 14.69
CA SER A 273 -6.76 -4.59 14.58
C SER A 273 -7.35 -4.29 15.96
N PHE A 274 -7.27 -5.25 16.90
CA PHE A 274 -7.68 -5.04 18.28
C PHE A 274 -6.88 -3.90 18.94
N TYR A 275 -5.57 -3.87 18.74
CA TYR A 275 -4.71 -2.81 19.27
C TYR A 275 -5.06 -1.42 18.71
N ALA A 276 -5.28 -1.32 17.39
CA ALA A 276 -5.67 -0.07 16.74
C ALA A 276 -7.05 0.41 17.22
N LEU A 277 -8.02 -0.50 17.36
CA LEU A 277 -9.34 -0.19 17.92
C LEU A 277 -9.25 0.24 19.39
N ALA A 278 -8.44 -0.43 20.21
CA ALA A 278 -8.21 -0.04 21.60
C ALA A 278 -7.61 1.37 21.72
N LEU A 279 -6.56 1.66 20.93
CA LEU A 279 -5.97 2.99 20.86
C LEU A 279 -6.97 4.06 20.40
N SER A 280 -7.77 3.76 19.40
CA SER A 280 -8.80 4.68 18.92
C SER A 280 -9.89 4.94 19.96
N SER A 281 -10.30 3.91 20.71
CA SER A 281 -11.24 4.03 21.82
C SER A 281 -10.69 4.90 22.95
N ILE A 282 -9.42 4.70 23.33
CA ILE A 282 -8.73 5.56 24.32
C ILE A 282 -8.66 7.00 23.83
N SER A 283 -8.33 7.21 22.56
CA SER A 283 -8.24 8.54 21.95
C SER A 283 -9.57 9.30 21.93
N LEU A 284 -10.70 8.59 21.83
CA LEU A 284 -12.07 9.12 21.72
C LEU A 284 -12.91 9.01 23.00
N LYS A 285 -12.32 8.54 24.11
CA LYS A 285 -13.04 8.18 25.36
C LYS A 285 -13.95 9.29 25.91
N ASN A 286 -13.66 10.55 25.58
CA ASN A 286 -14.41 11.72 26.05
C ASN A 286 -15.39 12.32 25.01
N PHE A 287 -15.49 11.77 23.79
CA PHE A 287 -16.14 12.45 22.65
C PHE A 287 -17.05 11.54 21.81
N GLY A 288 -18.13 11.00 22.39
CA GLY A 288 -19.14 10.19 21.67
C GLY A 288 -18.69 8.75 21.31
N GLY A 289 -17.42 8.42 21.57
CA GLY A 289 -16.89 7.07 21.48
C GLY A 289 -16.68 6.54 20.06
N LEU A 290 -16.42 5.23 19.97
CA LEU A 290 -16.11 4.52 18.72
C LEU A 290 -17.34 4.39 17.78
N SER A 291 -18.55 4.36 18.37
CA SER A 291 -19.81 4.18 17.64
C SER A 291 -20.13 5.36 16.73
N GLU A 292 -19.95 6.59 17.22
CA GLU A 292 -20.15 7.82 16.44
C GLU A 292 -19.16 7.88 15.27
N MET A 293 -17.92 7.45 15.50
CA MET A 293 -16.89 7.35 14.44
C MET A 293 -17.32 6.36 13.36
N PHE A 294 -17.74 5.15 13.71
CA PHE A 294 -18.19 4.16 12.72
C PHE A 294 -19.38 4.67 11.91
N LYS A 295 -20.35 5.30 12.58
CA LYS A 295 -21.53 5.88 11.94
C LYS A 295 -21.19 6.98 10.93
N ASN A 296 -20.27 7.87 11.29
CA ASN A 296 -19.95 9.05 10.47
C ASN A 296 -18.82 8.82 9.46
N THR A 297 -18.02 7.77 9.63
CA THR A 297 -16.90 7.42 8.73
C THR A 297 -17.31 6.35 7.71
N PHE A 298 -18.15 5.40 8.12
CA PHE A 298 -18.61 4.30 7.28
C PHE A 298 -20.08 4.52 6.95
N VAL A 299 -20.37 5.32 5.92
CA VAL A 299 -21.76 5.56 5.48
C VAL A 299 -22.52 4.26 5.25
N LEU A 300 -21.86 3.19 4.78
CA LEU A 300 -22.46 1.85 4.61
C LEU A 300 -22.86 1.19 5.96
N LEU A 301 -22.02 1.31 6.99
CA LEU A 301 -22.30 0.77 8.32
C LEU A 301 -23.29 1.68 9.08
N GLY A 302 -23.21 2.99 8.86
CA GLY A 302 -24.16 3.99 9.29
C GLY A 302 -25.56 3.76 8.70
N PHE A 303 -25.65 3.37 7.42
CA PHE A 303 -26.92 3.00 6.79
C PHE A 303 -27.48 1.70 7.37
N LEU A 304 -26.63 0.68 7.59
CA LEU A 304 -27.06 -0.59 8.22
C LEU A 304 -27.47 -0.40 9.70
N THR A 305 -26.82 0.49 10.44
CA THR A 305 -27.20 0.82 11.83
C THR A 305 -28.38 1.78 11.90
N TYR A 306 -28.57 2.65 10.91
CA TYR A 306 -29.77 3.48 10.77
C TYR A 306 -30.98 2.61 10.46
N CYS A 307 -30.91 1.72 9.47
CA CYS A 307 -31.97 0.74 9.19
C CYS A 307 -32.26 -0.16 10.40
N ARG A 308 -31.25 -0.57 11.16
CA ARG A 308 -31.45 -1.36 12.39
C ARG A 308 -32.12 -0.58 13.52
N ARG A 309 -31.83 0.72 13.64
CA ARG A 309 -32.47 1.58 14.64
C ARG A 309 -33.91 1.95 14.27
N GLU A 310 -34.18 2.10 12.98
CA GLU A 310 -35.53 2.31 12.45
C GLU A 310 -36.42 1.06 12.64
N GLU A 311 -35.84 -0.16 12.62
CA GLU A 311 -36.54 -1.39 13.04
C GLU A 311 -36.81 -1.45 14.55
N ASP A 312 -35.88 -0.99 15.40
CA ASP A 312 -36.05 -0.99 16.86
C ASP A 312 -37.05 0.10 17.33
N ASP A 313 -37.12 1.23 16.63
CA ASP A 313 -38.08 2.32 16.90
C ASP A 313 -39.49 2.03 16.33
N LEU A 314 -39.66 1.01 15.48
CA LEU A 314 -40.96 0.56 14.96
C LEU A 314 -41.69 -0.45 15.88
N VAL A 315 -41.06 -0.91 16.96
CA VAL A 315 -41.64 -1.86 17.93
C VAL A 315 -42.24 -1.14 19.16
N ILE A 316 -42.18 0.18 19.20
CA ILE A 316 -42.85 1.00 20.21
C ILE A 316 -43.74 2.04 19.52
N PHE A 317 -44.76 1.59 18.80
CA PHE A 317 -46.05 2.26 18.62
C PHE A 317 -47.14 1.24 18.26
#